data_AF-A0A5D2Y4U0-F1
#
_entry.id   AF-A0A5D2Y4U0-F1
#
_cell.length_a   1.000
_cell.length_b   1.000
_cell.length_c   1.000
_cell.angle_alpha   90.00
_cell.angle_beta   90.00
_cell.angle_gamma   90.00
#
_symmetry.space_group_name_H-M   'P 1'
#
loop_
_entity.id
_entity.type
_entity.pdbx_description
1 polymer ?
#
loop_
_entity_poly.entity_id
_entity_poly.type
_entity_poly.pdbx_seq_one_letter_code
_entity_poly.pdbx_strand_id
1 'polypeptide(L)'
;MAEASRTFHATLFSLPTFSPRFHFKLSYSHSHPSLHLKRARSVQRSISETKTMSLNTTLPWGCDIDSLENAEALQNWLSDSGLPPQKVGINKVEMGKRGLVALKKINRGEKILFVPPSLLISSDSDWSSPVAGHVLKQQNVADLPLLATYLISEANLQKSSRWSNYISSLPREPYSLLHWTRSELDRYLKASQIRLRAIERIADITGTFDDLRRRIFSKHPHLFPKEVFNLVTFRWSFGILLSRLVYLYSMDGKVALVPWADMLNHSREVETYLNYDKSSQAVVFTTDRAYQPDYRLPARELVGIQIWKLHEKGKKTYDKCT
;
A
#
# COMPACT_ATOMS: atom_id res chain seq x y z
N MET A 1 -34.18 47.74 -46.01
CA MET A 1 -32.74 47.89 -45.73
C MET A 1 -32.61 48.12 -44.23
N ALA A 2 -31.84 47.24 -43.57
CA ALA A 2 -31.73 47.11 -42.13
C ALA A 2 -30.34 47.58 -41.67
N GLU A 3 -30.25 48.26 -40.52
CA GLU A 3 -29.04 48.47 -39.70
C GLU A 3 -29.45 49.32 -38.48
N ALA A 4 -28.91 49.23 -37.27
CA ALA A 4 -28.20 48.19 -36.54
C ALA A 4 -28.14 48.67 -35.09
N SER A 5 -28.61 47.87 -34.13
CA SER A 5 -28.39 48.09 -32.70
C SER A 5 -27.07 47.46 -32.27
N ARG A 6 -26.20 48.26 -31.65
CA ARG A 6 -24.90 47.84 -31.10
C ARG A 6 -25.09 46.94 -29.89
N THR A 7 -24.51 45.74 -29.93
CA THR A 7 -24.26 44.88 -28.76
C THR A 7 -22.76 44.63 -28.64
N PHE A 8 -22.25 44.81 -27.42
CA PHE A 8 -20.86 44.55 -27.04
C PHE A 8 -20.57 43.04 -27.07
N HIS A 9 -19.61 42.60 -27.87
CA HIS A 9 -19.00 41.28 -27.74
C HIS A 9 -17.79 41.37 -26.80
N ALA A 10 -17.91 40.71 -25.63
CA ALA A 10 -16.76 40.39 -24.79
C ALA A 10 -16.03 39.17 -25.39
N THR A 11 -14.76 39.36 -25.74
CA THR A 11 -13.85 38.30 -26.15
C THR A 11 -13.49 37.43 -24.95
N LEU A 12 -14.03 36.21 -24.90
CA LEU A 12 -13.60 35.18 -23.96
C LEU A 12 -12.31 34.54 -24.48
N PHE A 13 -11.19 34.81 -23.81
CA PHE A 13 -9.98 34.01 -23.93
C PHE A 13 -10.24 32.63 -23.33
N SER A 14 -10.25 31.61 -24.18
CA SER A 14 -10.31 30.20 -23.80
C SER A 14 -8.97 29.77 -23.17
N LEU A 15 -8.99 29.52 -21.86
CA LEU A 15 -7.90 28.80 -21.18
C LEU A 15 -7.99 27.31 -21.56
N PRO A 16 -6.87 26.64 -21.89
CA PRO A 16 -6.89 25.23 -22.25
C PRO A 16 -7.20 24.38 -21.01
N THR A 17 -8.33 23.68 -21.05
CA THR A 17 -8.68 22.62 -20.12
C THR A 17 -7.73 21.44 -20.33
N PHE A 18 -6.63 21.42 -19.56
CA PHE A 18 -5.76 20.26 -19.46
C PHE A 18 -6.51 19.11 -18.77
N SER A 19 -7.17 18.28 -19.57
CA SER A 19 -7.63 16.95 -19.16
C SER A 19 -6.60 15.92 -19.61
N PRO A 20 -5.69 15.44 -18.76
CA PRO A 20 -4.81 14.37 -19.18
C PRO A 20 -5.57 13.05 -19.10
N ARG A 21 -5.99 12.55 -20.27
CA ARG A 21 -6.37 11.14 -20.46
C ARG A 21 -5.09 10.31 -20.36
N PHE A 22 -4.82 9.75 -19.18
CA PHE A 22 -3.69 8.84 -19.01
C PHE A 22 -4.10 7.40 -19.28
N HIS A 23 -3.48 6.80 -20.30
CA HIS A 23 -3.52 5.36 -20.55
C HIS A 23 -2.58 4.66 -19.56
N PHE A 24 -3.14 3.81 -18.70
CA PHE A 24 -2.39 2.95 -17.79
C PHE A 24 -1.84 1.74 -18.57
N LYS A 25 -0.51 1.56 -18.59
CA LYS A 25 0.13 0.27 -18.93
C LYS A 25 0.89 -0.21 -17.70
N LEU A 26 0.20 -0.96 -16.84
CA LEU A 26 0.87 -1.95 -16.01
C LEU A 26 1.01 -3.19 -16.91
N SER A 27 2.22 -3.57 -17.27
CA SER A 27 2.50 -4.75 -18.09
C SER A 27 2.21 -6.01 -17.27
N TYR A 28 0.94 -6.42 -17.19
CA TYR A 28 0.56 -7.73 -16.69
C TYR A 28 0.59 -8.70 -17.88
N SER A 29 1.65 -9.49 -17.99
CA SER A 29 1.72 -10.56 -18.98
C SER A 29 0.73 -11.67 -18.59
N HIS A 30 -0.47 -11.64 -19.18
CA HIS A 30 -1.38 -12.78 -19.17
C HIS A 30 -0.86 -13.84 -20.13
N SER A 31 -0.11 -14.82 -19.62
CA SER A 31 0.05 -16.11 -20.29
C SER A 31 -0.87 -17.12 -19.61
N HIS A 32 -2.12 -17.20 -20.05
CA HIS A 32 -2.99 -18.33 -19.73
C HIS A 32 -2.78 -19.42 -20.81
N PRO A 33 -2.40 -20.67 -20.44
CA PRO A 33 -2.62 -21.79 -21.32
C PRO A 33 -4.13 -22.03 -21.42
N SER A 34 -4.65 -22.01 -22.66
CA SER A 34 -6.05 -22.28 -22.99
C SER A 34 -6.40 -23.74 -22.69
N LEU A 35 -7.02 -23.99 -21.55
CA LEU A 35 -7.71 -25.26 -21.29
C LEU A 35 -9.17 -25.12 -21.74
N HIS A 36 -9.47 -25.70 -22.91
CA HIS A 36 -10.84 -25.89 -23.38
C HIS A 36 -11.59 -26.82 -22.41
N LEU A 37 -12.42 -26.25 -21.54
CA LEU A 37 -13.32 -27.03 -20.69
C LEU A 37 -14.70 -27.12 -21.35
N LYS A 38 -15.01 -28.29 -21.91
CA LYS A 38 -16.37 -28.64 -22.36
C LYS A 38 -17.31 -28.62 -21.15
N ARG A 39 -18.49 -28.03 -21.37
CA ARG A 39 -19.61 -27.90 -20.44
C ARG A 39 -19.93 -29.24 -19.74
N ALA A 40 -19.60 -29.37 -18.47
CA ALA A 40 -19.98 -30.49 -17.61
C ALA A 40 -21.07 -30.05 -16.62
N ARG A 41 -22.08 -30.91 -16.48
CA ARG A 41 -23.32 -30.73 -15.70
C ARG A 41 -23.04 -30.51 -14.20
N SER A 42 -23.99 -29.84 -13.55
CA SER A 42 -24.00 -29.56 -12.12
C SER A 42 -23.81 -30.82 -11.28
N VAL A 43 -22.75 -30.84 -10.48
CA VAL A 43 -22.63 -31.75 -9.34
C VAL A 43 -22.50 -30.87 -8.10
N GLN A 44 -23.50 -30.89 -7.24
CA GLN A 44 -23.41 -30.31 -5.90
C GLN A 44 -22.32 -31.06 -5.14
N ARG A 45 -21.22 -30.37 -4.82
CA ARG A 45 -20.17 -30.90 -3.95
C ARG A 45 -20.22 -30.13 -2.64
N SER A 46 -20.71 -30.80 -1.61
CA SER A 46 -20.61 -30.38 -0.22
C SER A 46 -19.15 -30.15 0.14
N ILE A 47 -18.81 -28.93 0.53
CA ILE A 47 -17.48 -28.59 1.07
C ILE A 47 -17.61 -28.66 2.58
N SER A 48 -16.98 -29.68 3.16
CA SER A 48 -16.86 -29.85 4.60
C SER A 48 -16.18 -28.63 5.23
N GLU A 49 -16.77 -28.18 6.33
CA GLU A 49 -16.28 -27.09 7.17
C GLU A 49 -14.82 -27.34 7.58
N THR A 50 -13.91 -26.49 7.12
CA THR A 50 -12.56 -26.39 7.69
C THR A 50 -12.67 -25.87 9.11
N LYS A 51 -12.53 -26.81 10.05
CA LYS A 51 -12.38 -26.62 11.49
C LYS A 51 -11.43 -25.45 11.79
N THR A 52 -11.95 -24.50 12.56
CA THR A 52 -11.28 -23.32 13.08
C THR A 52 -9.92 -23.68 13.68
N MET A 53 -8.83 -23.25 13.05
CA MET A 53 -7.54 -23.12 13.74
C MET A 53 -7.48 -21.71 14.32
N SER A 54 -8.03 -21.51 15.52
CA SER A 54 -7.62 -20.41 16.39
C SER A 54 -6.29 -20.80 17.03
N LEU A 55 -5.21 -20.78 16.24
CA LEU A 55 -3.90 -20.62 16.83
C LEU A 55 -3.79 -19.13 17.17
N ASN A 56 -3.68 -18.81 18.46
CA ASN A 56 -3.21 -17.51 18.94
C ASN A 56 -1.72 -17.36 18.55
N THR A 57 -1.43 -17.33 17.26
CA THR A 57 -0.08 -17.04 16.76
C THR A 57 0.06 -15.54 16.74
N THR A 58 0.34 -14.95 17.90
CA THR A 58 0.73 -13.55 17.97
C THR A 58 2.00 -13.39 17.13
N LEU A 59 1.94 -12.60 16.06
CA LEU A 59 3.09 -12.32 15.22
C LEU A 59 4.22 -11.73 16.09
N PRO A 60 5.49 -12.16 15.92
CA PRO A 60 6.57 -11.76 16.80
C PRO A 60 7.11 -10.34 16.52
N TRP A 61 6.53 -9.64 15.55
CA TRP A 61 6.94 -8.30 15.13
C TRP A 61 5.77 -7.33 15.06
N GLY A 62 6.09 -6.05 14.95
CA GLY A 62 5.13 -4.96 15.03
C GLY A 62 4.71 -4.64 16.48
N CYS A 63 3.92 -3.59 16.62
CA CYS A 63 3.46 -3.03 17.88
C CYS A 63 1.96 -2.77 17.87
N ASP A 64 1.45 -2.34 19.01
CA ASP A 64 0.10 -1.81 19.11
C ASP A 64 0.02 -0.48 18.34
N ILE A 65 -1.14 -0.20 17.74
CA ILE A 65 -1.33 0.91 16.81
C ILE A 65 -1.02 2.29 17.42
N ASP A 66 -1.07 2.39 18.75
CA ASP A 66 -0.95 3.60 19.53
C ASP A 66 0.36 3.68 20.33
N SER A 67 1.28 2.72 20.14
CA SER A 67 2.56 2.67 20.84
C SER A 67 3.47 3.86 20.48
N LEU A 68 3.60 4.81 21.41
CA LEU A 68 4.48 5.96 21.27
C LEU A 68 5.96 5.59 21.42
N GLU A 69 6.29 4.59 22.23
CA GLU A 69 7.67 4.09 22.38
C GLU A 69 8.23 3.63 21.02
N ASN A 70 7.48 2.82 20.28
CA ASN A 70 7.91 2.39 18.95
C ASN A 70 7.93 3.55 17.93
N ALA A 71 7.13 4.60 18.14
CA ALA A 71 7.15 5.78 17.29
C ALA A 71 8.37 6.66 17.55
N GLU A 72 8.79 6.78 18.81
CA GLU A 72 10.02 7.46 19.21
C GLU A 72 11.27 6.70 18.73
N ALA A 73 11.28 5.37 18.90
CA ALA A 73 12.36 4.53 18.36
C ALA A 73 12.48 4.65 16.83
N LEU A 74 11.36 4.70 16.12
CA LEU A 74 11.33 4.98 14.68
C LEU A 74 11.92 6.36 14.35
N GLN A 75 11.55 7.41 15.09
CA GLN A 75 12.07 8.78 14.90
C GLN A 75 13.58 8.82 15.01
N ASN A 76 14.10 8.30 16.12
CA ASN A 76 15.52 8.32 16.41
C ASN A 76 16.30 7.57 15.33
N TRP A 77 15.85 6.36 14.98
CA TRP A 77 16.48 5.59 13.92
C TRP A 77 16.46 6.27 12.56
N LEU A 78 15.35 6.93 12.19
CA LEU A 78 15.28 7.65 10.92
C LEU A 78 16.26 8.83 10.89
N SER A 79 16.34 9.60 11.99
CA SER A 79 17.31 10.68 12.12
C SER A 79 18.74 10.17 12.01
N ASP A 80 19.08 9.09 12.72
CA ASP A 80 20.40 8.44 12.64
C ASP A 80 20.70 7.89 11.24
N SER A 81 19.65 7.47 10.51
CA SER A 81 19.75 6.96 9.14
C SER A 81 19.74 8.06 8.06
N GLY A 82 19.88 9.33 8.46
CA GLY A 82 20.03 10.46 7.55
C GLY A 82 18.73 11.12 7.11
N LEU A 83 17.61 10.90 7.81
CA LEU A 83 16.40 11.70 7.61
C LEU A 83 16.65 13.14 8.10
N PRO A 84 16.43 14.17 7.26
CA PRO A 84 16.63 15.56 7.67
C PRO A 84 15.67 15.95 8.81
N PRO A 85 16.00 16.99 9.61
CA PRO A 85 15.09 17.52 10.61
C PRO A 85 13.71 17.88 10.03
N GLN A 86 12.66 17.43 10.71
CA GLN A 86 11.28 17.60 10.25
C GLN A 86 10.53 18.64 11.09
N LYS A 87 9.55 19.31 10.48
CA LYS A 87 8.59 20.17 11.21
C LYS A 87 7.41 19.40 11.79
N VAL A 88 7.43 18.08 11.68
CA VAL A 88 6.37 17.18 12.11
C VAL A 88 6.94 16.05 12.96
N GLY A 89 6.13 15.51 13.86
CA GLY A 89 6.45 14.37 14.71
C GLY A 89 5.31 13.36 14.72
N ILE A 90 5.55 12.16 15.23
CA ILE A 90 4.48 11.18 15.45
C ILE A 90 3.89 11.39 16.84
N ASN A 91 2.56 11.48 16.93
CA ASN A 91 1.84 11.50 18.19
C ASN A 91 0.52 10.71 18.10
N LYS A 92 -0.17 10.53 19.22
CA LYS A 92 -1.54 10.02 19.26
C LYS A 92 -2.48 11.05 18.63
N VAL A 93 -3.38 10.56 17.79
CA VAL A 93 -4.45 11.33 17.13
C VAL A 93 -5.80 10.67 17.40
N GLU A 94 -6.87 11.24 16.85
CA GLU A 94 -8.24 10.72 16.94
C GLU A 94 -8.33 9.19 16.78
N MET A 95 -9.28 8.59 17.50
CA MET A 95 -9.49 7.13 17.59
C MET A 95 -8.30 6.36 18.17
N GLY A 96 -7.44 7.02 18.95
CA GLY A 96 -6.33 6.38 19.66
C GLY A 96 -5.27 5.80 18.73
N LYS A 97 -5.14 6.30 17.50
CA LYS A 97 -4.10 5.85 16.55
C LYS A 97 -2.90 6.78 16.59
N ARG A 98 -1.80 6.36 15.97
CA ARG A 98 -0.68 7.27 15.67
C ARG A 98 -0.95 8.07 14.40
N GLY A 99 -0.37 9.27 14.35
CA GLY A 99 -0.41 10.15 13.20
C GLY A 99 0.68 11.20 13.25
N LEU A 100 0.92 11.85 12.11
CA LEU A 100 1.78 13.01 12.07
C LEU A 100 1.06 14.27 12.57
N VAL A 101 1.75 15.00 13.44
CA VAL A 101 1.33 16.30 13.97
C VAL A 101 2.40 17.35 13.69
N ALA A 102 1.99 18.60 13.52
CA ALA A 102 2.92 19.71 13.33
C ALA A 102 3.63 20.05 14.65
N LEU A 103 4.96 20.08 14.66
CA LEU A 103 5.76 20.54 15.80
C LEU A 103 6.00 22.05 15.77
N LYS A 104 5.87 22.64 14.58
CA LYS A 104 6.05 24.06 14.30
C LYS A 104 4.96 24.50 13.33
N LYS A 105 4.75 25.82 13.21
CA LYS A 105 3.88 26.36 12.16
C LYS A 105 4.38 25.93 10.78
N ILE A 106 3.46 25.42 9.96
CA ILE A 106 3.69 25.02 8.57
C ILE A 106 2.78 25.87 7.70
N ASN A 107 3.35 26.49 6.66
CA ASN A 107 2.58 27.35 5.75
C ASN A 107 1.94 26.54 4.64
N ARG A 108 0.86 27.05 4.05
CA ARG A 108 0.26 26.49 2.84
C ARG A 108 1.30 26.46 1.71
N GLY A 109 1.37 25.35 0.98
CA GLY A 109 2.30 25.14 -0.13
C GLY A 109 3.72 24.77 0.31
N GLU A 110 3.98 24.70 1.62
CA GLU A 110 5.26 24.28 2.14
C GLU A 110 5.46 22.78 1.93
N LYS A 111 6.67 22.40 1.48
CA LYS A 111 7.13 21.02 1.37
C LYS A 111 7.73 20.57 2.70
N ILE A 112 7.35 19.37 3.15
CA ILE A 112 7.85 18.71 4.37
C ILE A 112 8.16 17.23 4.11
N LEU A 113 8.56 16.49 5.15
CA LEU A 113 8.85 15.06 5.19
C LEU A 113 10.15 14.60 4.52
N PHE A 114 10.57 15.24 3.41
CA PHE A 114 11.85 15.03 2.71
C PHE A 114 12.52 13.66 2.97
N VAL A 115 11.85 12.57 2.61
CA VAL A 115 12.34 11.20 2.82
C VAL A 115 13.22 10.79 1.64
N PRO A 116 14.53 10.53 1.84
CA PRO A 116 15.44 10.17 0.76
C PRO A 116 15.15 8.77 0.20
N PRO A 117 15.49 8.50 -1.07
CA PRO A 117 15.34 7.18 -1.71
C PRO A 117 15.96 6.01 -0.92
N SER A 118 17.07 6.25 -0.21
CA SER A 118 17.75 5.25 0.63
C SER A 118 16.91 4.75 1.80
N LEU A 119 15.86 5.48 2.18
CA LEU A 119 14.90 5.15 3.23
C LEU A 119 13.57 4.62 2.67
N LEU A 120 13.47 4.37 1.37
CA LEU A 120 12.29 3.75 0.75
C LEU A 120 12.42 2.23 0.71
N ILE A 121 11.28 1.55 0.87
CA ILE A 121 11.17 0.12 0.57
C ILE A 121 10.33 -0.03 -0.70
N SER A 122 10.96 -0.46 -1.79
CA SER A 122 10.34 -0.68 -3.11
C SER A 122 10.81 -2.02 -3.70
N SER A 123 10.33 -2.38 -4.90
CA SER A 123 10.79 -3.58 -5.62
C SER A 123 12.29 -3.55 -5.97
N ASP A 124 12.90 -2.36 -5.94
CA ASP A 124 14.33 -2.14 -6.19
C ASP A 124 15.19 -2.30 -4.94
N SER A 125 14.59 -2.38 -3.74
CA SER A 125 15.35 -2.47 -2.49
C SER A 125 16.25 -3.69 -2.45
N ASP A 126 17.46 -3.49 -1.91
CA ASP A 126 18.40 -4.58 -1.64
C ASP A 126 17.89 -5.45 -0.50
N TRP A 127 17.88 -6.75 -0.73
CA TRP A 127 17.48 -7.74 0.27
C TRP A 127 18.65 -8.02 1.20
N SER A 128 18.38 -8.09 2.51
CA SER A 128 19.39 -8.56 3.48
C SER A 128 19.85 -10.01 3.18
N SER A 129 19.02 -10.80 2.50
CA SER A 129 19.42 -12.05 1.84
C SER A 129 19.43 -11.84 0.31
N PRO A 130 20.58 -11.50 -0.30
CA PRO A 130 20.65 -11.27 -1.74
C PRO A 130 20.21 -12.48 -2.56
N VAL A 131 20.50 -13.69 -2.07
CA VAL A 131 20.12 -14.96 -2.73
C VAL A 131 18.60 -15.10 -2.78
N ALA A 132 17.88 -14.82 -1.69
CA ALA A 132 16.43 -14.90 -1.65
C ALA A 132 15.78 -13.89 -2.63
N GLY A 133 16.27 -12.65 -2.62
CA GLY A 133 15.81 -11.61 -3.53
C GLY A 133 16.05 -11.97 -5.01
N HIS A 134 17.22 -12.53 -5.32
CA HIS A 134 17.57 -12.96 -6.66
C HIS A 134 16.67 -14.10 -7.17
N VAL A 135 16.41 -15.12 -6.34
CA VAL A 135 15.50 -16.22 -6.69
C VAL A 135 14.10 -15.70 -7.06
N LEU A 136 13.56 -14.74 -6.29
CA LEU A 136 12.24 -14.16 -6.58
C LEU A 136 12.24 -13.34 -7.87
N LYS A 137 13.29 -12.52 -8.09
CA LYS A 137 13.44 -11.71 -9.31
C LYS A 137 13.58 -12.59 -10.56
N GLN A 138 14.39 -13.66 -10.50
CA GLN A 138 14.55 -14.61 -11.61
C GLN A 138 13.25 -15.33 -11.99
N GLN A 139 12.36 -15.54 -11.02
CA GLN A 139 11.04 -16.16 -11.24
C GLN A 139 9.97 -15.15 -11.68
N ASN A 140 10.36 -13.91 -12.01
CA ASN A 140 9.49 -12.82 -12.46
C ASN A 140 8.29 -12.59 -11.53
N VAL A 141 8.53 -12.62 -10.22
CA VAL A 141 7.48 -12.33 -9.24
C VAL A 141 7.07 -10.86 -9.37
N ALA A 142 5.76 -10.62 -9.48
CA ALA A 142 5.21 -9.26 -9.57
C ALA A 142 5.55 -8.41 -8.33
N ASP A 143 5.55 -7.08 -8.48
CA ASP A 143 6.03 -6.14 -7.46
C ASP A 143 5.35 -6.29 -6.10
N LEU A 144 4.01 -6.41 -6.04
CA LEU A 144 3.31 -6.50 -4.76
C LEU A 144 3.61 -7.81 -4.00
N PRO A 145 3.52 -9.00 -4.63
CA PRO A 145 3.98 -10.23 -3.97
C PRO A 145 5.48 -10.24 -3.63
N LEU A 146 6.32 -9.60 -4.46
CA LEU A 146 7.76 -9.45 -4.19
C LEU A 146 7.99 -8.61 -2.93
N LEU A 147 7.37 -7.43 -2.85
CA LEU A 147 7.40 -6.54 -1.69
C LEU A 147 6.82 -7.20 -0.44
N ALA A 148 5.76 -7.99 -0.59
CA ALA A 148 5.18 -8.70 0.55
C ALA A 148 6.16 -9.73 1.12
N THR A 149 6.82 -10.47 0.22
CA THR A 149 7.83 -11.46 0.60
C THR A 149 9.08 -10.78 1.19
N TYR A 150 9.48 -9.62 0.66
CA TYR A 150 10.57 -8.79 1.18
C TYR A 150 10.30 -8.40 2.63
N LEU A 151 9.11 -7.84 2.89
CA LEU A 151 8.78 -7.37 4.23
C LEU A 151 8.77 -8.51 5.27
N ILE A 152 8.29 -9.70 4.89
CA ILE A 152 8.35 -10.89 5.76
C ILE A 152 9.81 -11.30 6.01
N SER A 153 10.65 -11.29 4.98
CA SER A 153 12.08 -11.62 5.10
C SER A 153 12.80 -10.67 6.05
N GLU A 154 12.60 -9.36 5.89
CA GLU A 154 13.18 -8.35 6.76
C GLU A 154 12.63 -8.44 8.19
N ALA A 155 11.33 -8.72 8.36
CA ALA A 155 10.73 -8.90 9.68
C ALA A 155 11.30 -10.12 10.43
N ASN A 156 11.56 -11.21 9.71
CA ASN A 156 12.14 -12.43 10.28
C ASN A 156 13.57 -12.24 10.80
N LEU A 157 14.32 -11.29 10.22
CA LEU A 157 15.67 -10.96 10.69
C LEU A 157 15.68 -10.18 12.01
N GLN A 158 14.53 -9.67 12.45
CA GLN A 158 14.37 -8.93 13.70
C GLN A 158 15.42 -7.82 13.80
N LYS A 159 16.19 -7.76 14.91
CA LYS A 159 17.23 -6.74 15.17
C LYS A 159 18.34 -6.73 14.12
N SER A 160 18.53 -7.80 13.36
CA SER A 160 19.54 -7.87 12.30
C SER A 160 19.11 -7.18 11.00
N SER A 161 17.81 -6.89 10.83
CA SER A 161 17.35 -6.09 9.69
C SER A 161 17.66 -4.62 9.92
N ARG A 162 18.15 -3.95 8.87
CA ARG A 162 18.25 -2.48 8.87
C ARG A 162 16.90 -1.79 9.06
N TRP A 163 15.79 -2.47 8.75
CA TRP A 163 14.43 -1.96 8.87
C TRP A 163 13.77 -2.36 10.19
N SER A 164 14.52 -2.90 11.14
CA SER A 164 13.98 -3.40 12.42
C SER A 164 13.13 -2.38 13.17
N ASN A 165 13.57 -1.11 13.25
CA ASN A 165 12.79 -0.04 13.90
C ASN A 165 11.51 0.30 13.13
N TYR A 166 11.58 0.35 11.79
CA TYR A 166 10.39 0.55 10.98
C TYR A 166 9.39 -0.60 11.17
N ILE A 167 9.83 -1.85 11.05
CA ILE A 167 8.96 -3.02 11.17
C ILE A 167 8.37 -3.13 12.58
N SER A 168 9.16 -2.84 13.62
CA SER A 168 8.68 -2.83 15.01
C SER A 168 7.66 -1.72 15.26
N SER A 169 7.68 -0.64 14.47
CA SER A 169 6.68 0.42 14.52
C SER A 169 5.41 0.12 13.73
N LEU A 170 5.38 -0.91 12.88
CA LEU A 170 4.18 -1.28 12.12
C LEU A 170 3.12 -1.92 13.03
N PRO A 171 1.83 -1.83 12.69
CA PRO A 171 0.80 -2.55 13.45
C PRO A 171 1.03 -4.06 13.37
N ARG A 172 1.08 -4.71 14.54
CA ARG A 172 1.10 -6.17 14.63
C ARG A 172 -0.15 -6.79 13.99
N GLU A 173 -1.28 -6.12 14.17
CA GLU A 173 -2.56 -6.48 13.60
C GLU A 173 -3.08 -5.32 12.73
N PRO A 174 -2.74 -5.28 11.43
CA PRO A 174 -3.28 -4.26 10.54
C PRO A 174 -4.80 -4.45 10.41
N TYR A 175 -5.56 -3.40 10.65
CA TYR A 175 -7.01 -3.40 10.44
C TYR A 175 -7.34 -3.70 8.98
N SER A 176 -7.66 -4.95 8.70
CA SER A 176 -7.84 -5.44 7.35
C SER A 176 -8.86 -6.56 7.30
N LEU A 177 -9.77 -6.49 6.34
CA LEU A 177 -10.73 -7.56 6.07
C LEU A 177 -10.03 -8.87 5.65
N LEU A 178 -8.74 -8.85 5.35
CA LEU A 178 -7.94 -10.04 5.05
C LEU A 178 -7.89 -11.07 6.16
N HIS A 179 -8.12 -10.65 7.41
CA HIS A 179 -8.12 -11.52 8.58
C HIS A 179 -9.52 -12.01 8.95
N TRP A 180 -10.57 -11.51 8.29
CA TRP A 180 -11.95 -11.88 8.60
C TRP A 180 -12.31 -13.23 8.00
N THR A 181 -13.02 -14.03 8.77
CA THR A 181 -13.63 -15.28 8.34
C THR A 181 -14.79 -15.03 7.39
N ARG A 182 -15.15 -16.07 6.63
CA ARG A 182 -16.35 -16.00 5.77
C ARG A 182 -17.61 -15.70 6.57
N SER A 183 -17.74 -16.29 7.76
CA SER A 183 -18.89 -16.06 8.64
C SER A 183 -18.96 -14.63 9.16
N GLU A 184 -17.84 -14.00 9.51
CA GLU A 184 -17.81 -12.59 9.92
C GLU A 184 -18.20 -11.65 8.77
N LEU A 185 -17.66 -11.89 7.56
CA LEU A 185 -18.04 -11.13 6.37
C LEU A 185 -19.54 -11.29 6.05
N ASP A 186 -20.06 -12.50 6.16
CA ASP A 186 -21.46 -12.82 5.87
C ASP A 186 -22.41 -12.26 6.94
N ARG A 187 -21.96 -12.19 8.20
CA ARG A 187 -22.72 -11.63 9.32
C ARG A 187 -22.77 -10.11 9.29
N TYR A 188 -21.62 -9.46 9.19
CA TYR A 188 -21.50 -8.01 9.42
C TYR A 188 -21.58 -7.18 8.14
N LEU A 189 -21.27 -7.76 6.98
CA LEU A 189 -21.26 -7.04 5.69
C LEU A 189 -22.33 -7.58 4.73
N LYS A 190 -23.36 -8.26 5.25
CA LYS A 190 -24.48 -8.76 4.44
C LYS A 190 -25.08 -7.61 3.62
N ALA A 191 -25.36 -7.89 2.34
CA ALA A 191 -25.88 -6.92 1.35
C ALA A 191 -24.97 -5.72 1.02
N SER A 192 -23.75 -5.65 1.55
CA SER A 192 -22.75 -4.66 1.12
C SER A 192 -21.89 -5.19 -0.03
N GLN A 193 -21.64 -4.37 -1.04
CA GLN A 193 -20.69 -4.69 -2.11
C GLN A 193 -19.25 -4.89 -1.58
N ILE A 194 -18.95 -4.36 -0.39
CA ILE A 194 -17.66 -4.56 0.29
C ILE A 194 -17.45 -6.03 0.63
N ARG A 195 -18.52 -6.79 0.91
CA ARG A 195 -18.42 -8.22 1.23
C ARG A 195 -17.83 -9.02 0.08
N LEU A 196 -18.38 -8.87 -1.13
CA LEU A 196 -17.90 -9.59 -2.32
C LEU A 196 -16.45 -9.22 -2.61
N ARG A 197 -16.11 -7.93 -2.52
CA ARG A 197 -14.74 -7.44 -2.71
C ARG A 197 -13.75 -7.99 -1.68
N ALA A 198 -14.16 -8.12 -0.43
CA ALA A 198 -13.34 -8.71 0.62
C ALA A 198 -13.09 -10.20 0.36
N ILE A 199 -14.12 -10.95 -0.03
CA ILE A 199 -14.01 -12.37 -0.40
C ILE A 199 -13.04 -12.56 -1.56
N GLU A 200 -13.24 -11.80 -2.66
CA GLU A 200 -12.37 -11.84 -3.83
C GLU A 200 -10.92 -11.52 -3.44
N ARG A 201 -10.71 -10.47 -2.63
CA ARG A 201 -9.37 -10.09 -2.20
C ARG A 201 -8.68 -11.18 -1.38
N ILE A 202 -9.40 -11.80 -0.44
CA ILE A 202 -8.86 -12.91 0.36
C ILE A 202 -8.48 -14.07 -0.56
N ALA A 203 -9.32 -14.39 -1.54
CA ALA A 203 -9.04 -15.44 -2.51
C ALA A 203 -7.82 -15.13 -3.38
N ASP A 204 -7.72 -13.90 -3.92
CA ASP A 204 -6.59 -13.45 -4.74
C ASP A 204 -5.26 -13.53 -4.00
N ILE A 205 -5.21 -13.05 -2.75
CA ILE A 205 -3.98 -13.10 -1.93
C ILE A 205 -3.64 -14.54 -1.53
N THR A 206 -4.64 -15.36 -1.20
CA THR A 206 -4.42 -16.77 -0.87
C THR A 206 -3.89 -17.54 -2.07
N GLY A 207 -4.49 -17.34 -3.26
CA GLY A 207 -4.03 -17.94 -4.51
C GLY A 207 -2.62 -17.49 -4.90
N THR A 208 -2.31 -16.21 -4.72
CA THR A 208 -0.95 -15.67 -4.92
C THR A 208 0.06 -16.35 -4.00
N PHE A 209 -0.26 -16.51 -2.72
CA PHE A 209 0.60 -17.22 -1.76
C PHE A 209 0.80 -18.69 -2.17
N ASP A 210 -0.29 -19.41 -2.48
CA ASP A 210 -0.23 -20.81 -2.87
C ASP A 210 0.61 -21.02 -4.13
N ASP A 211 0.56 -20.07 -5.05
CA ASP A 211 1.38 -20.06 -6.25
C ASP A 211 2.86 -19.85 -5.96
N LEU A 212 3.21 -18.83 -5.16
CA LEU A 212 4.60 -18.62 -4.70
C LEU A 212 5.14 -19.83 -3.94
N ARG A 213 4.32 -20.40 -3.04
CA ARG A 213 4.69 -21.58 -2.27
C ARG A 213 5.06 -22.74 -3.20
N ARG A 214 4.19 -23.06 -4.14
CA ARG A 214 4.36 -24.19 -5.07
C ARG A 214 5.53 -23.98 -6.04
N ARG A 215 5.67 -22.77 -6.60
CA ARG A 215 6.68 -22.49 -7.62
C ARG A 215 8.06 -22.23 -7.04
N ILE A 216 8.14 -21.62 -5.85
CA ILE A 216 9.37 -21.05 -5.28
C ILE A 216 9.64 -21.57 -3.86
N PHE A 217 8.80 -21.27 -2.87
CA PHE A 217 9.17 -21.49 -1.46
C PHE A 217 9.45 -22.96 -1.14
N SER A 218 8.61 -23.88 -1.62
CA SER A 218 8.81 -25.32 -1.41
C SER A 218 10.08 -25.86 -2.08
N LYS A 219 10.62 -25.19 -3.10
CA LYS A 219 11.87 -25.58 -3.77
C LYS A 219 13.11 -25.00 -3.09
N HIS A 220 12.94 -23.94 -2.29
CA HIS A 220 14.01 -23.27 -1.57
C HIS A 220 13.69 -23.10 -0.08
N PRO A 221 13.41 -24.20 0.66
CA PRO A 221 12.94 -24.14 2.06
C PRO A 221 13.97 -23.53 3.02
N HIS A 222 15.26 -23.54 2.67
CA HIS A 222 16.33 -22.88 3.44
C HIS A 222 16.29 -21.35 3.32
N LEU A 223 15.78 -20.81 2.21
CA LEU A 223 15.57 -19.37 2.03
C LEU A 223 14.20 -18.93 2.53
N PHE A 224 13.20 -19.79 2.36
CA PHE A 224 11.80 -19.51 2.66
C PHE A 224 11.20 -20.57 3.60
N PRO A 225 11.63 -20.62 4.88
CA PRO A 225 11.12 -21.59 5.85
C PRO A 225 9.60 -21.42 6.05
N LYS A 226 8.86 -22.53 6.03
CA LYS A 226 7.38 -22.56 6.10
C LYS A 226 6.83 -21.98 7.40
N GLU A 227 7.62 -21.99 8.46
CA GLU A 227 7.30 -21.43 9.76
C GLU A 227 7.19 -19.90 9.70
N VAL A 228 7.94 -19.29 8.77
CA VAL A 228 8.00 -17.83 8.57
C VAL A 228 7.18 -17.42 7.35
N PHE A 229 7.36 -18.08 6.22
CA PHE A 229 6.70 -17.79 4.95
C PHE A 229 5.41 -18.60 4.82
N ASN A 230 4.39 -18.20 5.57
CA ASN A 230 3.08 -18.82 5.62
C ASN A 230 1.96 -17.81 5.30
N LEU A 231 0.72 -18.30 5.21
CA LEU A 231 -0.42 -17.46 4.83
C LEU A 231 -0.73 -16.37 5.88
N VAL A 232 -0.40 -16.57 7.15
CA VAL A 232 -0.64 -15.58 8.23
C VAL A 232 0.29 -14.39 8.05
N THR A 233 1.59 -14.62 7.91
CA THR A 233 2.60 -13.57 7.71
C THR A 233 2.42 -12.88 6.35
N PHE A 234 1.99 -13.63 5.33
CA PHE A 234 1.66 -13.08 4.01
C PHE A 234 0.45 -12.15 4.04
N ARG A 235 -0.63 -12.53 4.75
CA ARG A 235 -1.79 -11.65 4.96
C ARG A 235 -1.43 -10.41 5.77
N TRP A 236 -0.62 -10.55 6.82
CA TRP A 236 -0.10 -9.41 7.58
C TRP A 236 0.64 -8.44 6.66
N SER A 237 1.59 -8.95 5.86
CA SER A 237 2.37 -8.11 4.97
C SER A 237 1.51 -7.40 3.93
N PHE A 238 0.55 -8.10 3.31
CA PHE A 238 -0.42 -7.43 2.44
C PHE A 238 -1.30 -6.42 3.18
N GLY A 239 -1.66 -6.67 4.44
CA GLY A 239 -2.35 -5.70 5.29
C GLY A 239 -1.54 -4.40 5.47
N ILE A 240 -0.23 -4.51 5.67
CA ILE A 240 0.69 -3.36 5.69
C ILE A 240 0.72 -2.68 4.33
N LEU A 241 1.02 -3.41 3.25
CA LEU A 241 1.14 -2.83 1.91
C LEU A 241 -0.15 -2.10 1.48
N LEU A 242 -1.30 -2.71 1.72
CA LEU A 242 -2.61 -2.14 1.38
C LEU A 242 -3.03 -0.99 2.29
N SER A 243 -2.34 -0.73 3.41
CA SER A 243 -2.63 0.44 4.24
C SER A 243 -1.61 1.57 4.08
N ARG A 244 -0.39 1.25 3.65
CA ARG A 244 0.77 2.15 3.77
C ARG A 244 1.56 2.38 2.49
N LEU A 245 1.32 1.64 1.41
CA LEU A 245 2.01 1.93 0.15
C LEU A 245 1.72 3.34 -0.34
N VAL A 246 2.68 3.91 -1.05
CA VAL A 246 2.62 5.20 -1.73
C VAL A 246 3.00 4.98 -3.20
N TYR A 247 2.37 5.72 -4.10
CA TYR A 247 2.61 5.71 -5.55
C TYR A 247 3.30 7.00 -5.89
N LEU A 248 4.55 6.89 -6.32
CA LEU A 248 5.43 8.00 -6.60
C LEU A 248 5.34 8.32 -8.09
N TYR A 249 4.34 9.12 -8.47
CA TYR A 249 4.09 9.54 -9.86
C TYR A 249 5.34 10.08 -10.55
N SER A 250 6.12 10.88 -9.82
CA SER A 250 7.32 11.54 -10.34
C SER A 250 8.59 10.67 -10.27
N MET A 251 8.45 9.42 -9.84
CA MET A 251 9.49 8.39 -9.80
C MET A 251 9.04 7.18 -10.63
N ASP A 252 8.69 7.43 -11.90
CA ASP A 252 8.25 6.43 -12.88
C ASP A 252 7.07 5.56 -12.43
N GLY A 253 6.21 6.11 -11.56
CA GLY A 253 5.05 5.38 -11.04
C GLY A 253 5.40 4.25 -10.08
N LYS A 254 6.59 4.27 -9.47
CA LYS A 254 6.99 3.27 -8.48
C LYS A 254 6.05 3.26 -7.28
N VAL A 255 5.87 2.08 -6.71
CA VAL A 255 5.19 1.89 -5.43
C VAL A 255 6.22 1.61 -4.34
N ALA A 256 6.09 2.28 -3.20
CA ALA A 256 7.01 2.11 -2.10
C ALA A 256 6.30 2.26 -0.74
N LEU A 257 6.82 1.58 0.28
CA LEU A 257 6.62 2.02 1.65
C LEU A 257 7.58 3.17 1.91
N VAL A 258 7.06 4.20 2.57
CA VAL A 258 7.81 5.41 2.90
C VAL A 258 7.79 5.54 4.42
N PRO A 259 8.70 4.85 5.14
CA PRO A 259 8.88 5.02 6.58
C PRO A 259 8.84 6.48 6.96
N TRP A 260 8.20 6.81 8.09
CA TRP A 260 7.81 8.16 8.50
C TRP A 260 6.56 8.69 7.82
N ALA A 261 6.61 8.86 6.51
CA ALA A 261 5.56 9.52 5.75
C ALA A 261 4.26 8.69 5.67
N ASP A 262 4.38 7.37 5.75
CA ASP A 262 3.26 6.44 5.83
C ASP A 262 2.48 6.48 7.16
N MET A 263 2.88 7.36 8.10
CA MET A 263 2.12 7.69 9.31
C MET A 263 1.11 8.85 9.09
N LEU A 264 1.04 9.42 7.88
CA LEU A 264 -0.04 10.32 7.50
C LEU A 264 -1.38 9.59 7.57
N ASN A 265 -2.38 10.22 8.18
CA ASN A 265 -3.74 9.68 8.22
C ASN A 265 -4.54 10.15 7.00
N HIS A 266 -5.54 9.37 6.60
CA HIS A 266 -6.43 9.75 5.50
C HIS A 266 -7.42 10.85 5.91
N SER A 267 -7.63 11.85 5.05
CA SER A 267 -8.81 12.73 5.10
C SER A 267 -9.32 13.04 3.69
N ARG A 268 -10.64 13.08 3.52
CA ARG A 268 -11.29 13.51 2.27
C ARG A 268 -11.28 15.01 2.08
N GLU A 269 -10.91 15.76 3.10
CA GLU A 269 -10.96 17.22 3.13
C GLU A 269 -9.71 17.88 2.56
N VAL A 270 -8.66 17.09 2.29
CA VAL A 270 -7.38 17.57 1.74
C VAL A 270 -7.14 17.05 0.34
N GLU A 271 -6.33 17.78 -0.43
CA GLU A 271 -5.90 17.38 -1.78
C GLU A 271 -4.45 16.93 -1.88
N THR A 272 -3.75 16.91 -0.75
CA THR A 272 -2.33 16.60 -0.66
C THR A 272 -2.04 15.12 -0.79
N TYR A 273 -0.88 14.80 -1.36
CA TYR A 273 -0.35 13.45 -1.48
C TYR A 273 1.18 13.48 -1.39
N LEU A 274 1.76 12.33 -1.06
CA LEU A 274 3.20 12.13 -1.10
C LEU A 274 3.65 11.91 -2.54
N ASN A 275 4.72 12.58 -2.95
CA ASN A 275 5.33 12.35 -4.25
C ASN A 275 6.83 12.63 -4.22
N TYR A 276 7.55 12.11 -5.20
CA TYR A 276 8.97 12.37 -5.37
C TYR A 276 9.19 13.76 -5.97
N ASP A 277 10.01 14.58 -5.32
CA ASP A 277 10.44 15.88 -5.83
C ASP A 277 11.86 15.78 -6.36
N LYS A 278 12.00 15.88 -7.69
CA LYS A 278 13.30 15.75 -8.37
C LYS A 278 14.32 16.81 -7.92
N SER A 279 13.85 17.99 -7.51
CA SER A 279 14.73 19.09 -7.10
C SER A 279 15.40 18.84 -5.76
N SER A 280 14.66 18.30 -4.78
CA SER A 280 15.17 17.92 -3.46
C SER A 280 15.64 16.45 -3.39
N GLN A 281 15.45 15.69 -4.47
CA GLN A 281 15.75 14.26 -4.57
C GLN A 281 15.16 13.43 -3.40
N ALA A 282 13.94 13.77 -3.00
CA ALA A 282 13.27 13.15 -1.86
C ALA A 282 11.77 12.98 -2.09
N VAL A 283 11.14 12.06 -1.36
CA VAL A 283 9.69 12.01 -1.24
C VAL A 283 9.25 13.12 -0.30
N VAL A 284 8.40 14.01 -0.79
CA VAL A 284 7.91 15.18 -0.05
C VAL A 284 6.40 15.16 0.06
N PHE A 285 5.90 15.87 1.07
CA PHE A 285 4.50 16.21 1.21
C PHE A 285 4.35 17.72 1.08
N THR A 286 3.62 18.16 0.04
CA THR A 286 3.29 19.57 -0.16
C THR A 286 1.95 19.86 0.48
N THR A 287 1.91 20.77 1.43
CA THR A 287 0.70 21.12 2.18
C THR A 287 -0.31 21.92 1.33
N ASP A 288 -1.60 21.65 1.47
CA ASP A 288 -2.68 22.40 0.79
C ASP A 288 -3.21 23.57 1.63
N ARG A 289 -2.84 23.61 2.91
CA ARG A 289 -3.24 24.59 3.92
C ARG A 289 -2.14 24.80 4.96
N ALA A 290 -2.31 25.83 5.78
CA ALA A 290 -1.43 26.06 6.91
C ALA A 290 -1.82 25.17 8.11
N TYR A 291 -0.83 24.75 8.89
CA TYR A 291 -1.01 23.98 10.11
C TYR A 291 -0.35 24.71 11.28
N GLN A 292 -1.08 24.83 12.39
CA GLN A 292 -0.51 25.29 13.66
C GLN A 292 0.16 24.11 14.38
N PRO A 293 1.06 24.38 15.34
CA PRO A 293 1.59 23.33 16.22
C PRO A 293 0.46 22.46 16.82
N ASP A 294 0.74 21.17 16.99
CA ASP A 294 -0.14 20.10 17.46
C ASP A 294 -1.30 19.73 16.53
N TYR A 295 -1.48 20.43 15.40
CA TYR A 295 -2.49 20.04 14.42
C TYR A 295 -2.05 18.79 13.67
N ARG A 296 -2.97 17.84 13.52
CA ARG A 296 -2.78 16.64 12.69
C ARG A 296 -2.61 17.01 11.22
N LEU A 297 -1.68 16.33 10.56
CA LEU A 297 -1.53 16.37 9.10
C LEU A 297 -2.18 15.14 8.46
N PRO A 298 -3.29 15.31 7.71
CA PRO A 298 -3.85 14.25 6.91
C PRO A 298 -3.41 14.33 5.44
N ALA A 299 -3.58 13.24 4.70
CA ALA A 299 -3.35 13.12 3.26
C ALA A 299 -4.60 12.58 2.53
N ARG A 300 -4.75 12.91 1.24
CA ARG A 300 -5.95 12.51 0.47
C ARG A 300 -6.00 11.02 0.22
N GLU A 301 -4.90 10.35 -0.13
CA GLU A 301 -4.88 8.89 -0.33
C GLU A 301 -3.48 8.33 0.01
N LEU A 302 -3.46 7.24 0.79
CA LEU A 302 -2.37 6.26 0.76
C LEU A 302 -2.83 5.12 -0.17
N VAL A 303 -1.91 4.57 -0.93
CA VAL A 303 -2.17 3.97 -2.25
C VAL A 303 -2.87 2.62 -2.24
N GLY A 304 -3.08 2.02 -1.07
CA GLY A 304 -3.96 0.87 -0.92
C GLY A 304 -5.34 1.01 -1.57
N ILE A 305 -5.90 2.23 -1.52
CA ILE A 305 -7.20 2.57 -2.12
C ILE A 305 -7.03 2.86 -3.63
N GLN A 306 -5.90 3.41 -4.05
CA GLN A 306 -5.67 3.93 -5.41
C GLN A 306 -5.18 2.86 -6.40
N ILE A 307 -4.28 1.94 -5.99
CA ILE A 307 -3.91 0.73 -6.80
C ILE A 307 -5.18 -0.03 -7.19
N TRP A 308 -6.15 -0.10 -6.28
CA TRP A 308 -7.36 -0.85 -6.53
C TRP A 308 -8.36 -0.12 -7.45
N LYS A 309 -8.50 1.21 -7.35
CA LYS A 309 -9.24 2.00 -8.36
C LYS A 309 -8.65 1.83 -9.77
N LEU A 310 -7.33 1.68 -9.86
CA LEU A 310 -6.61 1.49 -11.13
C LEU A 310 -6.75 0.07 -11.69
N HIS A 311 -6.66 -0.95 -10.82
CA HIS A 311 -6.93 -2.34 -11.19
C HIS A 311 -8.38 -2.59 -11.63
N GLU A 312 -9.37 -1.96 -10.97
CA GLU A 312 -10.78 -2.03 -11.40
C GLU A 312 -11.03 -1.40 -12.78
N LYS A 313 -10.37 -0.27 -13.09
CA LYS A 313 -10.46 0.35 -14.42
C LYS A 313 -9.89 -0.57 -15.49
N GLY A 314 -8.78 -1.27 -15.20
CA GLY A 314 -8.18 -2.27 -16.09
C GLY A 314 -9.09 -3.47 -16.36
N LYS A 315 -9.73 -4.05 -15.33
CA LYS A 315 -10.67 -5.17 -15.53
C LYS A 315 -11.90 -4.79 -16.35
N LYS A 316 -12.51 -3.62 -16.09
CA LYS A 316 -13.68 -3.13 -16.85
C LYS A 316 -13.39 -2.82 -18.32
N THR A 317 -12.14 -2.51 -18.68
CA THR A 317 -11.76 -2.32 -20.09
C THR A 317 -11.61 -3.62 -20.87
N TYR A 318 -11.32 -4.74 -20.19
CA TYR A 318 -11.25 -6.06 -20.85
C TYR A 318 -12.64 -6.67 -21.07
N ASP A 319 -13.57 -6.52 -20.11
CA ASP A 319 -14.96 -7.03 -20.24
C ASP A 319 -15.81 -6.29 -21.28
N LYS A 320 -15.32 -5.16 -21.84
CA LYS A 320 -15.96 -4.42 -22.94
C LYS A 320 -15.38 -4.72 -24.32
N CYS A 321 -14.35 -5.56 -24.40
CA CYS A 321 -13.66 -5.93 -25.65
C CYS A 321 -13.77 -7.42 -26.01
N THR A 322 -14.69 -8.16 -25.38
CA THR A 322 -15.12 -9.52 -25.77
C THR A 322 -16.60 -9.52 -26.05
#